data_AF-A0A834PAF5-F1
#
_entry.id   AF-A0A834PAF5-F1
#
_cell.length_a   1.000
_cell.length_b   1.000
_cell.length_c   1.000
_cell.angle_alpha   90.00
_cell.angle_beta   90.00
_cell.angle_gamma   90.00
#
_symmetry.space_group_name_H-M   'P 1'
#
loop_
_entity.id
_entity.type
_entity.pdbx_description
1 polymer ?
#
loop_
_entity_poly.entity_id
_entity_poly.type
_entity_poly.pdbx_seq_one_letter_code
_entity_poly.pdbx_strand_id
1 'polypeptide(L)'
;MLNTGLLILTNPSRITTLLPVINKHVLKTLYIQYLPEKHLVTPENHSIILPKLSYYAQIVANIYKVASNNCSRLDIRILLTHIKNPAFTIINTKSPVEIIIFDQIYNTKIVDTFIQDCLANRSEGCSYITLDSEQNDEKCSNIDEYSTKDSQTYKNVVLGGTFDRLHNGHKIFLSEAVLYCKEKLTVGITDTNMLTGKLLWELIEPCSKRITDVKDFLEDVDSSLTYDIVPINDMYGPTKDDPTFEMLVVSEETKRGGDKVNSLRLEKNLNKLVIHEVKLLVDENHGEYEESKISSSNQRMRLLGKRLGKPINKDKPLKPYIIGLIGGIASGKSSVIEKVQKYNAGFVNCDKIAHDLYLPGKECYQAIITHFGTGVLDADGFINRKALSNIVFNDKEQLNKLNKLMWPLILEEAKKKIHELYIEGYNIIFMEAAVLIQANWQNECHEIWACIIPPEEAIKRIMKRNVLSEDEAKKRIEMQTNNIDQIREANVIICTLWDHDFTQKQVQNAWDELKTYLSQQSAD
;
A
#
# COMPACT_ATOMS: atom_id res chain seq x y z
N MET A 1 -14.70 -3.25 21.49
CA MET A 1 -13.71 -4.08 20.78
C MET A 1 -12.33 -3.58 21.19
N LEU A 2 -11.38 -4.49 21.34
CA LEU A 2 -10.05 -4.24 21.90
C LEU A 2 -9.04 -4.17 20.75
N ASN A 3 -7.94 -3.42 20.90
CA ASN A 3 -6.99 -3.24 19.81
C ASN A 3 -6.13 -4.49 19.60
N THR A 4 -5.69 -5.11 20.69
CA THR A 4 -4.66 -6.14 20.69
C THR A 4 -5.16 -7.40 21.37
N GLY A 5 -5.14 -8.53 20.65
CA GLY A 5 -5.47 -9.85 21.19
C GLY A 5 -4.29 -10.82 21.16
N LEU A 6 -4.30 -11.80 22.05
CA LEU A 6 -3.41 -12.95 22.04
C LEU A 6 -4.23 -14.24 21.96
N LEU A 7 -4.09 -15.00 20.88
CA LEU A 7 -4.65 -16.33 20.75
C LEU A 7 -3.62 -17.38 21.18
N ILE A 8 -3.97 -18.17 22.19
CA ILE A 8 -3.28 -19.40 22.55
C ILE A 8 -3.91 -20.53 21.76
N LEU A 9 -3.15 -21.06 20.80
CA LEU A 9 -3.60 -22.08 19.86
C LEU A 9 -2.92 -23.41 20.21
N THR A 10 -3.71 -24.43 20.52
CA THR A 10 -3.25 -25.79 20.80
C THR A 10 -3.44 -26.71 19.60
N ASN A 11 -4.48 -26.47 18.78
CA ASN A 11 -4.75 -27.22 17.56
C ASN A 11 -4.88 -26.28 16.33
N PRO A 12 -3.95 -26.33 15.36
CA PRO A 12 -3.97 -25.44 14.20
C PRO A 12 -5.21 -25.58 13.31
N SER A 13 -5.90 -26.74 13.30
CA SER A 13 -7.12 -26.93 12.50
C SER A 13 -8.25 -25.99 12.92
N ARG A 14 -8.25 -25.55 14.19
CA ARG A 14 -9.28 -24.67 14.75
C ARG A 14 -9.20 -23.23 14.24
N ILE A 15 -8.11 -22.84 13.57
CA ILE A 15 -7.93 -21.45 13.14
C ILE A 15 -9.07 -20.96 12.22
N THR A 16 -9.61 -21.84 11.38
CA THR A 16 -10.71 -21.54 10.46
C THR A 16 -12.00 -21.17 11.18
N THR A 17 -12.30 -21.80 12.32
CA THR A 17 -13.50 -21.51 13.10
C THR A 17 -13.30 -20.35 14.06
N LEU A 18 -12.08 -20.21 14.61
CA LEU A 18 -11.76 -19.19 15.62
C LEU A 18 -11.61 -17.79 15.02
N LEU A 19 -10.91 -17.63 13.89
CA LEU A 19 -10.61 -16.31 13.35
C LEU A 19 -11.84 -15.42 13.10
N PRO A 20 -12.95 -15.92 12.51
CA PRO A 20 -14.16 -15.11 12.35
C PRO A 20 -14.77 -14.63 13.67
N VAL A 21 -14.65 -15.42 14.75
CA VAL A 21 -15.11 -15.03 16.10
C VAL A 21 -14.18 -13.97 16.67
N ILE A 22 -12.87 -14.19 16.62
CA ILE A 22 -11.86 -13.26 17.14
C ILE A 22 -11.93 -11.90 16.46
N ASN A 23 -12.22 -11.86 15.16
CA ASN A 23 -12.39 -10.65 14.37
C ASN A 23 -13.53 -9.73 14.87
N LYS A 24 -14.43 -10.22 15.72
CA LYS A 24 -15.46 -9.41 16.40
C LYS A 24 -14.95 -8.75 17.68
N HIS A 25 -13.88 -9.27 18.27
CA HIS A 25 -13.33 -8.83 19.55
C HIS A 25 -12.08 -7.98 19.40
N VAL A 26 -11.23 -8.30 18.41
CA VAL A 26 -9.94 -7.65 18.16
C VAL A 26 -10.05 -6.75 16.93
N LEU A 27 -9.49 -5.53 17.02
CA LEU A 27 -9.57 -4.51 15.97
C LEU A 27 -8.31 -4.40 15.11
N LYS A 28 -7.12 -4.46 15.73
CA LYS A 28 -5.86 -4.11 15.06
C LYS A 28 -4.93 -5.30 14.92
N THR A 29 -4.44 -5.84 16.02
CA THR A 29 -3.36 -6.84 16.01
C THR A 29 -3.77 -8.08 16.78
N LEU A 30 -3.57 -9.24 16.16
CA LEU A 30 -3.78 -10.55 16.79
C LEU A 30 -2.44 -11.30 16.83
N TYR A 31 -1.89 -11.44 18.02
CA TYR A 31 -0.77 -12.34 18.27
C TYR A 31 -1.29 -13.77 18.36
N ILE A 32 -0.59 -14.72 17.75
CA ILE A 32 -0.90 -16.15 17.85
C ILE A 32 0.31 -16.86 18.42
N GLN A 33 0.15 -17.45 19.60
CA GLN A 33 1.12 -18.33 20.21
C GLN A 33 0.65 -19.78 20.05
N TYR A 34 1.38 -20.55 19.26
CA TYR A 34 1.12 -21.98 19.13
C TYR A 34 1.78 -22.75 20.28
N LEU A 35 0.99 -23.50 21.04
CA LEU A 35 1.40 -24.35 22.16
C LEU A 35 0.72 -25.72 22.01
N PRO A 36 1.31 -26.68 21.27
CA PRO A 36 0.72 -28.01 21.15
C PRO A 36 0.51 -28.64 22.53
N GLU A 37 -0.64 -29.30 22.72
CA GLU A 37 -1.15 -29.83 24.00
C GLU A 37 -0.05 -30.51 24.85
N LYS A 38 0.46 -29.77 25.84
CA LYS A 38 1.13 -30.24 27.09
C LYS A 38 1.77 -29.13 27.93
N HIS A 39 1.81 -27.87 27.48
CA HIS A 39 2.49 -26.79 28.22
C HIS A 39 1.67 -26.13 29.33
N LEU A 40 0.34 -26.14 29.29
CA LEU A 40 -0.49 -25.37 30.25
C LEU A 40 -0.80 -26.11 31.57
N VAL A 41 -0.62 -27.44 31.63
CA VAL A 41 -1.17 -28.26 32.75
C VAL A 41 -0.11 -29.02 33.57
N THR A 42 1.06 -29.38 33.02
CA THR A 42 2.13 -30.07 33.78
C THR A 42 3.53 -29.85 33.20
N PRO A 43 4.52 -29.35 33.97
CA PRO A 43 5.93 -29.28 33.58
C PRO A 43 6.66 -30.61 33.88
N GLU A 44 6.07 -31.75 33.56
CA GLU A 44 6.73 -33.04 33.79
C GLU A 44 7.56 -33.46 32.57
N ASN A 45 8.77 -33.94 32.86
CA ASN A 45 9.83 -34.39 31.96
C ASN A 45 9.39 -35.47 30.95
N HIS A 46 8.63 -35.09 29.94
CA HIS A 46 8.51 -35.87 28.72
C HIS A 46 9.40 -35.23 27.66
N SER A 47 10.31 -36.02 27.10
CA SER A 47 11.06 -35.67 25.89
C SER A 47 10.08 -35.45 24.75
N ILE A 48 9.64 -34.20 24.55
CA ILE A 48 8.76 -33.81 23.46
C ILE A 48 9.58 -33.96 22.17
N ILE A 49 9.17 -34.90 21.31
CA ILE A 49 9.67 -34.95 19.94
C ILE A 49 9.12 -33.72 19.25
N LEU A 50 9.94 -32.68 19.12
CA LEU A 50 9.57 -31.46 18.40
C LEU A 50 9.30 -31.82 16.92
N PRO A 51 8.14 -31.43 16.37
CA PRO A 51 7.87 -31.51 14.94
C PRO A 51 8.99 -30.90 14.10
N LYS A 52 9.16 -31.39 12.86
CA LYS A 52 10.11 -30.82 11.89
C LYS A 52 9.81 -29.34 11.59
N LEU A 53 10.82 -28.56 11.18
CA LEU A 53 10.64 -27.14 10.86
C LEU A 53 9.63 -26.93 9.72
N SER A 54 9.59 -27.84 8.74
CA SER A 54 8.61 -27.84 7.66
C SER A 54 7.16 -27.92 8.13
N TYR A 55 6.89 -28.67 9.21
CA TYR A 55 5.56 -28.75 9.80
C TYR A 55 5.12 -27.39 10.36
N TYR A 56 6.02 -26.69 11.06
CA TYR A 56 5.74 -25.34 11.53
C TYR A 56 5.58 -24.33 10.40
N ALA A 57 6.40 -24.44 9.34
CA ALA A 57 6.24 -23.62 8.13
C ALA A 57 4.86 -23.82 7.49
N GLN A 58 4.37 -25.07 7.40
CA GLN A 58 3.04 -25.39 6.90
C GLN A 58 1.92 -24.81 7.78
N ILE A 59 2.06 -24.90 9.12
CA ILE A 59 1.10 -24.27 10.05
C ILE A 59 1.05 -22.76 9.82
N VAL A 60 2.21 -22.11 9.78
CA VAL A 60 2.34 -20.66 9.55
C VAL A 60 1.66 -20.26 8.23
N ALA A 61 1.97 -20.98 7.14
CA ALA A 61 1.38 -20.75 5.84
C ALA A 61 -0.15 -20.92 5.85
N ASN A 62 -0.65 -21.97 6.52
CA ASN A 62 -2.08 -22.23 6.62
C ASN A 62 -2.82 -21.14 7.41
N ILE A 63 -2.30 -20.74 8.56
CA ILE A 63 -2.90 -19.67 9.39
C ILE A 63 -3.00 -18.38 8.57
N TYR A 64 -1.93 -17.97 7.90
CA TYR A 64 -1.93 -16.76 7.06
C TYR A 64 -2.82 -16.90 5.82
N LYS A 65 -2.96 -18.10 5.24
CA LYS A 65 -3.92 -18.36 4.17
C LYS A 65 -5.36 -18.14 4.64
N VAL A 66 -5.76 -18.79 5.74
CA VAL A 66 -7.10 -18.65 6.32
C VAL A 66 -7.39 -17.19 6.71
N ALA A 67 -6.38 -16.49 7.26
CA ALA A 67 -6.49 -15.08 7.62
C ALA A 67 -6.74 -14.17 6.42
N SER A 68 -6.11 -14.45 5.27
CA SER A 68 -6.28 -13.66 4.05
C SER A 68 -7.74 -13.69 3.55
N ASN A 69 -8.43 -14.82 3.73
CA ASN A 69 -9.80 -15.01 3.29
C ASN A 69 -10.84 -14.48 4.28
N ASN A 70 -10.58 -14.61 5.58
CA ASN A 70 -11.60 -14.37 6.61
C ASN A 70 -11.40 -13.07 7.40
N CYS A 71 -10.17 -12.55 7.48
CA CYS A 71 -9.81 -11.48 8.41
C CYS A 71 -8.79 -10.50 7.81
N SER A 72 -9.08 -9.96 6.62
CA SER A 72 -8.19 -9.04 5.90
C SER A 72 -7.89 -7.72 6.64
N ARG A 73 -8.65 -7.38 7.69
CA ARG A 73 -8.46 -6.18 8.52
C ARG A 73 -7.49 -6.38 9.68
N LEU A 74 -7.26 -7.61 10.12
CA LEU A 74 -6.43 -7.92 11.28
C LEU A 74 -4.97 -8.10 10.90
N ASP A 75 -4.08 -7.42 11.61
CA ASP A 75 -2.64 -7.67 11.58
C ASP A 75 -2.32 -8.91 12.43
N ILE A 76 -2.31 -10.08 11.79
CA ILE A 76 -1.92 -11.32 12.47
C ILE A 76 -0.39 -11.44 12.55
N ARG A 77 0.11 -11.80 13.73
CA ARG A 77 1.55 -12.05 14.00
C ARG A 77 1.70 -13.37 14.75
N ILE A 78 2.40 -14.33 14.15
CA ILE A 78 2.62 -15.65 14.75
C ILE A 78 3.94 -15.60 15.52
N LEU A 79 3.90 -15.90 16.81
CA LEU A 79 5.05 -15.86 17.70
C LEU A 79 5.85 -17.17 17.58
N LEU A 80 7.10 -17.07 17.14
CA LEU A 80 7.96 -18.22 16.84
C LEU A 80 9.04 -18.47 17.89
N THR A 81 9.28 -17.52 18.81
CA THR A 81 10.33 -17.65 19.84
C THR A 81 10.20 -18.94 20.66
N HIS A 82 9.00 -19.30 21.10
CA HIS A 82 8.74 -20.53 21.88
C HIS A 82 8.91 -21.80 21.06
N ILE A 83 8.54 -21.75 19.77
CA ILE A 83 8.71 -22.88 18.85
C ILE A 83 10.20 -23.19 18.65
N LYS A 84 11.03 -22.15 18.56
CA LYS A 84 12.47 -22.27 18.35
C LYS A 84 13.24 -22.53 19.64
N ASN A 85 12.78 -21.96 20.75
CA ASN A 85 13.41 -22.07 22.05
C ASN A 85 12.36 -22.48 23.11
N PRO A 86 12.05 -23.78 23.25
CA PRO A 86 11.05 -24.27 24.20
C PRO A 86 11.36 -23.96 25.68
N ALA A 87 12.59 -23.57 25.99
CA ALA A 87 12.99 -23.12 27.32
C ALA A 87 12.50 -21.70 27.67
N PHE A 88 12.14 -20.90 26.67
CA PHE A 88 11.51 -19.60 26.92
C PHE A 88 10.05 -19.82 27.26
N THR A 89 9.63 -19.33 28.42
CA THR A 89 8.25 -19.46 28.91
C THR A 89 7.47 -18.14 28.87
N ILE A 90 8.16 -17.03 28.66
CA ILE A 90 7.56 -15.69 28.66
C ILE A 90 7.24 -15.28 27.22
N ILE A 91 5.99 -14.89 27.01
CA ILE A 91 5.44 -14.24 25.83
C ILE A 91 5.62 -12.74 26.02
N ASN A 92 6.41 -12.15 25.14
CA ASN A 92 6.64 -10.71 25.11
C ASN A 92 6.18 -10.16 23.76
N THR A 93 5.23 -9.25 23.80
CA THR A 93 4.67 -8.57 22.62
C THR A 93 5.04 -7.09 22.69
N LYS A 94 5.27 -6.46 21.54
CA LYS A 94 5.57 -5.01 21.51
C LYS A 94 4.37 -4.17 21.94
N SER A 95 3.15 -4.57 21.55
CA SER A 95 1.91 -3.95 22.02
C SER A 95 1.35 -4.67 23.25
N PRO A 96 0.79 -3.94 24.25
CA PRO A 96 0.19 -4.56 25.41
C PRO A 96 -1.03 -5.38 24.99
N VAL A 97 -1.12 -6.61 25.50
CA VAL A 97 -2.26 -7.50 25.25
C VAL A 97 -3.46 -7.06 26.08
N GLU A 98 -4.58 -6.79 25.40
CA GLU A 98 -5.84 -6.36 26.03
C GLU A 98 -6.81 -7.53 26.25
N ILE A 99 -6.72 -8.57 25.42
CA ILE A 99 -7.54 -9.78 25.53
C ILE A 99 -6.77 -11.05 25.18
N ILE A 100 -6.99 -12.11 25.95
CA ILE A 100 -6.42 -13.43 25.71
C ILE A 100 -7.52 -14.39 25.33
N ILE A 101 -7.29 -15.19 24.29
CA ILE A 101 -8.26 -16.11 23.73
C ILE A 101 -7.64 -17.49 23.74
N PHE A 102 -8.26 -18.44 24.42
CA PHE A 102 -7.83 -19.83 24.44
C PHE A 102 -8.73 -20.64 23.52
N ASP A 103 -8.14 -21.50 22.69
CA ASP A 103 -8.87 -22.40 21.81
C ASP A 103 -9.47 -23.63 22.52
N GLN A 104 -9.34 -23.71 23.84
CA GLN A 104 -9.90 -24.74 24.72
C GLN A 104 -10.50 -24.13 25.99
N ILE A 105 -11.38 -24.91 26.64
CA ILE A 105 -11.88 -24.57 27.98
C ILE A 105 -10.78 -24.82 29.02
N TYR A 106 -10.36 -23.76 29.70
CA TYR A 106 -9.51 -23.83 30.90
C TYR A 106 -10.24 -23.29 32.13
N ASN A 107 -9.87 -23.79 33.31
CA ASN A 107 -10.35 -23.25 34.56
C ASN A 107 -9.64 -21.92 34.88
N THR A 108 -10.28 -21.07 35.69
CA THR A 108 -9.77 -19.74 36.05
C THR A 108 -8.39 -19.79 36.68
N LYS A 109 -8.08 -20.80 37.51
CA LYS A 109 -6.77 -20.92 38.17
C LYS A 109 -5.63 -21.11 37.16
N ILE A 110 -5.80 -22.01 36.18
CA ILE A 110 -4.80 -22.27 35.14
C ILE A 110 -4.59 -21.02 34.29
N VAL A 111 -5.68 -20.33 33.94
CA VAL A 111 -5.61 -19.09 33.16
C VAL A 111 -4.87 -18.00 33.94
N ASP A 112 -5.22 -17.77 35.20
CA ASP A 112 -4.57 -16.75 36.03
C ASP A 112 -3.07 -17.04 36.21
N THR A 113 -2.70 -18.31 36.47
CA THR A 113 -1.30 -18.74 36.54
C THR A 113 -0.57 -18.47 35.23
N PHE A 114 -1.15 -18.85 34.08
CA PHE A 114 -0.55 -18.59 32.77
C PHE A 114 -0.35 -17.09 32.51
N ILE A 115 -1.36 -16.27 32.82
CA ILE A 115 -1.29 -14.81 32.62
C ILE A 115 -0.21 -14.19 33.50
N GLN A 116 0.00 -14.72 34.71
CA GLN A 116 1.02 -14.25 35.63
C GLN A 116 2.43 -14.70 35.22
N ASP A 117 2.60 -15.95 34.82
CA ASP A 117 3.92 -16.57 34.64
C ASP A 117 4.43 -16.46 33.20
N CYS A 118 3.53 -16.38 32.23
CA CYS A 118 3.86 -16.46 30.80
C CYS A 118 3.62 -15.16 30.04
N LEU A 119 2.94 -14.13 30.56
CA LEU A 119 2.65 -12.91 29.79
C LEU A 119 3.30 -11.67 30.40
N ALA A 120 4.29 -11.10 29.71
CA ALA A 120 5.04 -9.94 30.20
C ALA A 120 4.32 -8.59 29.96
N ASN A 121 3.73 -8.39 28.79
CA ASN A 121 3.18 -7.10 28.37
C ASN A 121 1.64 -7.15 28.23
N ARG A 122 0.93 -6.70 29.27
CA ARG A 122 -0.54 -6.70 29.32
C ARG A 122 -1.10 -5.36 29.76
N SER A 123 -2.28 -5.00 29.26
CA SER A 123 -2.97 -3.77 29.69
C SER A 123 -3.59 -3.93 31.09
N GLU A 124 -3.81 -2.79 31.75
CA GLU A 124 -4.66 -2.76 32.95
C GLU A 124 -6.08 -3.20 32.57
N GLY A 125 -6.64 -4.19 33.28
CA GLY A 125 -7.95 -4.77 32.94
C GLY A 125 -7.95 -5.80 31.81
N CYS A 126 -6.80 -6.41 31.48
CA CYS A 126 -6.71 -7.51 30.51
C CYS A 126 -7.76 -8.60 30.79
N SER A 127 -8.56 -8.93 29.77
CA SER A 127 -9.65 -9.92 29.86
C SER A 127 -9.29 -11.22 29.16
N TYR A 128 -10.02 -12.30 29.43
CA TYR A 128 -9.83 -13.57 28.73
C TYR A 128 -11.14 -14.22 28.28
N ILE A 129 -11.06 -15.01 27.22
CA ILE A 129 -12.13 -15.86 26.70
C ILE A 129 -11.56 -17.26 26.49
N THR A 130 -12.28 -18.27 26.99
CA THR A 130 -12.03 -19.68 26.67
C THR A 130 -13.12 -20.16 25.72
N LEU A 131 -12.73 -20.71 24.57
CA LEU A 131 -13.67 -21.16 23.55
C LEU A 131 -13.75 -22.68 23.55
N ASP A 132 -14.98 -23.19 23.58
CA ASP A 132 -15.27 -24.58 23.30
C ASP A 132 -15.72 -24.70 21.86
N SER A 133 -15.04 -25.55 21.09
CA SER A 133 -15.48 -25.88 19.74
C SER A 133 -15.54 -27.39 19.60
N GLU A 134 -16.60 -27.99 20.14
CA GLU A 134 -17.06 -29.32 19.76
C GLU A 134 -17.61 -29.28 18.31
N GLN A 135 -16.73 -29.21 17.31
CA GLN A 135 -17.08 -29.59 15.93
C GLN A 135 -15.95 -30.40 15.31
N ASN A 136 -16.33 -31.55 14.75
CA ASN A 136 -15.51 -32.60 14.16
C ASN A 136 -14.13 -32.12 13.67
N ASP A 137 -13.09 -32.50 14.42
CA ASP A 137 -11.71 -32.44 13.97
C ASP A 137 -11.58 -33.30 12.70
N GLU A 138 -11.76 -32.70 11.52
CA GLU A 138 -11.18 -33.25 10.30
C GLU A 138 -9.66 -33.28 10.54
N LYS A 139 -9.16 -34.48 10.84
CA LYS A 139 -7.73 -34.76 10.85
C LYS A 139 -7.19 -34.21 9.52
N CYS A 140 -6.18 -33.36 9.61
CA CYS A 140 -5.44 -32.92 8.44
C CYS A 140 -4.76 -34.15 7.81
N SER A 141 -5.50 -34.87 6.96
CA SER A 141 -5.03 -36.02 6.21
C SER A 141 -4.52 -35.52 4.86
N ASN A 142 -3.20 -35.36 4.79
CA ASN A 142 -2.33 -35.66 3.64
C ASN A 142 -0.95 -35.11 3.98
N ILE A 143 -0.20 -35.87 4.78
CA ILE A 143 1.23 -35.62 5.00
C ILE A 143 1.95 -36.39 3.90
N ASP A 144 2.32 -35.71 2.83
CA ASP A 144 3.20 -36.27 1.82
C ASP A 144 4.57 -36.60 2.46
N GLU A 145 5.06 -37.81 2.20
CA GLU A 145 6.38 -38.28 2.62
C GLU A 145 7.49 -37.42 2.00
N TYR A 146 8.15 -36.55 2.77
CA TYR A 146 9.38 -35.90 2.32
C TYR A 146 10.51 -35.76 3.37
N SER A 147 11.69 -36.15 2.89
CA SER A 147 13.11 -35.90 3.22
C SER A 147 13.60 -35.63 4.67
N THR A 148 14.79 -36.16 4.96
CA THR A 148 15.54 -36.08 6.22
C THR A 148 16.37 -34.80 6.41
N LYS A 149 16.33 -33.83 5.48
CA LYS A 149 17.06 -32.54 5.57
C LYS A 149 16.38 -31.47 6.44
N ASP A 150 15.19 -31.76 6.96
CA ASP A 150 14.21 -30.77 7.44
C ASP A 150 14.44 -30.19 8.86
N SER A 151 15.56 -30.52 9.49
CA SER A 151 15.89 -30.07 10.85
C SER A 151 17.09 -29.11 10.89
N GLN A 152 17.71 -28.81 9.75
CA GLN A 152 18.90 -27.96 9.70
C GLN A 152 18.53 -26.48 9.75
N THR A 153 19.03 -25.80 10.77
CA THR A 153 18.99 -24.34 10.94
C THR A 153 20.35 -23.74 10.67
N TYR A 154 20.39 -22.44 10.35
CA TYR A 154 21.59 -21.71 9.96
C TYR A 154 21.79 -20.48 10.84
N LYS A 155 23.04 -20.12 11.12
CA LYS A 155 23.39 -18.96 11.95
C LYS A 155 22.96 -17.65 11.31
N ASN A 156 23.36 -17.46 10.07
CA ASN A 156 23.13 -16.24 9.30
C ASN A 156 22.29 -16.55 8.07
N VAL A 157 21.04 -16.13 8.11
CA VAL A 157 20.06 -16.29 7.03
C VAL A 157 19.85 -14.94 6.35
N VAL A 158 19.69 -14.95 5.03
CA VAL A 158 19.44 -13.74 4.25
C VAL A 158 18.27 -13.92 3.30
N LEU A 159 17.51 -12.85 3.08
CA LEU A 159 16.46 -12.78 2.08
C LEU A 159 16.32 -11.34 1.57
N GLY A 160 15.62 -11.17 0.45
CA GLY A 160 15.42 -9.86 -0.13
C GLY A 160 14.10 -9.73 -0.88
N GLY A 161 13.62 -8.50 -1.02
CA GLY A 161 12.34 -8.23 -1.66
C GLY A 161 11.94 -6.76 -1.57
N THR A 162 10.81 -6.43 -2.18
CA THR A 162 10.26 -5.07 -2.11
C THR A 162 9.59 -4.79 -0.77
N PHE A 163 8.89 -5.76 -0.17
CA PHE A 163 8.21 -5.60 1.12
C PHE A 163 7.30 -4.37 1.22
N ASP A 164 6.61 -4.03 0.13
CA ASP A 164 5.63 -2.95 0.12
C ASP A 164 4.35 -3.41 0.82
N ARG A 165 3.87 -2.61 1.79
CA ARG A 165 2.62 -2.83 2.55
C ARG A 165 2.46 -4.26 3.06
N LEU A 166 3.32 -4.65 4.00
CA LEU A 166 3.48 -6.02 4.49
C LEU A 166 2.17 -6.85 4.54
N HIS A 167 1.99 -7.73 3.57
CA HIS A 167 0.84 -8.65 3.47
C HIS A 167 1.19 -10.06 3.92
N ASN A 168 0.17 -10.92 4.04
CA ASN A 168 0.32 -12.29 4.53
C ASN A 168 1.33 -13.13 3.71
N GLY A 169 1.41 -12.95 2.40
CA GLY A 169 2.50 -13.53 1.59
C GLY A 169 3.92 -13.15 2.06
N HIS A 170 4.18 -11.88 2.38
CA HIS A 170 5.46 -11.47 2.96
C HIS A 170 5.65 -12.04 4.37
N LYS A 171 4.59 -12.09 5.18
CA LYS A 171 4.66 -12.62 6.54
C LYS A 171 5.06 -14.08 6.57
N ILE A 172 4.55 -14.90 5.65
CA ILE A 172 5.00 -16.30 5.48
C ILE A 172 6.46 -16.34 5.10
N PHE A 173 6.85 -15.57 4.09
CA PHE A 173 8.23 -15.50 3.59
C PHE A 173 9.24 -15.15 4.70
N LEU A 174 8.91 -14.13 5.51
CA LEU A 174 9.72 -13.70 6.65
C LEU A 174 9.68 -14.72 7.81
N SER A 175 8.51 -15.29 8.12
CA SER A 175 8.36 -16.25 9.22
C SER A 175 9.11 -17.55 8.95
N GLU A 176 9.08 -18.05 7.72
CA GLU A 176 9.89 -19.22 7.33
C GLU A 176 11.39 -18.93 7.48
N ALA A 177 11.86 -17.75 7.06
CA ALA A 177 13.25 -17.37 7.26
C ALA A 177 13.64 -17.31 8.75
N VAL A 178 12.74 -16.83 9.62
CA VAL A 178 12.94 -16.85 11.07
C VAL A 178 13.04 -18.27 11.62
N LEU A 179 12.22 -19.22 11.14
CA LEU A 179 12.28 -20.63 11.57
C LEU A 179 13.64 -21.27 11.30
N TYR A 180 14.26 -20.96 10.16
CA TYR A 180 15.57 -21.50 9.79
C TYR A 180 16.75 -20.73 10.37
N CYS A 181 16.54 -19.56 10.99
CA CYS A 181 17.60 -18.68 11.49
C CYS A 181 17.91 -18.89 12.98
N LYS A 182 19.19 -18.93 13.36
CA LYS A 182 19.66 -19.08 14.75
C LYS A 182 20.18 -17.80 15.40
N GLU A 183 20.90 -16.95 14.66
CA GLU A 183 21.61 -15.80 15.24
C GLU A 183 21.20 -14.49 14.55
N LYS A 184 21.48 -14.35 13.25
CA LYS A 184 21.26 -13.09 12.50
C LYS A 184 20.43 -13.32 11.24
N LEU A 185 19.34 -12.55 11.11
CA LEU A 185 18.54 -12.48 9.88
C LEU A 185 18.75 -11.14 9.18
N THR A 186 19.30 -11.18 7.97
CA THR A 186 19.45 -10.00 7.11
C THR A 186 18.34 -9.92 6.07
N VAL A 187 17.68 -8.77 5.97
CA VAL A 187 16.62 -8.53 4.98
C VAL A 187 17.00 -7.35 4.07
N GLY A 188 17.19 -7.64 2.79
CA GLY A 188 17.41 -6.62 1.77
C GLY A 188 16.09 -6.03 1.27
N ILE A 189 15.88 -4.74 1.46
CA ILE A 189 14.69 -4.02 1.02
C ILE A 189 15.01 -3.19 -0.23
N THR A 190 14.34 -3.50 -1.34
CA THR A 190 14.57 -2.81 -2.62
C THR A 190 14.32 -1.31 -2.52
N ASP A 191 15.28 -0.49 -2.94
CA ASP A 191 15.16 0.97 -3.00
C ASP A 191 14.73 1.45 -4.40
N THR A 192 14.36 2.73 -4.48
CA THR A 192 13.68 3.44 -5.59
C THR A 192 14.22 3.12 -6.97
N ASN A 193 15.55 3.01 -7.12
CA ASN A 193 16.22 2.74 -8.40
C ASN A 193 15.80 1.43 -9.07
N MET A 194 15.26 0.49 -8.31
CA MET A 194 14.84 -0.83 -8.77
C MET A 194 13.32 -1.01 -8.78
N LEU A 195 12.54 0.02 -8.43
CA LEU A 195 11.09 -0.07 -8.28
C LEU A 195 10.32 0.31 -9.53
N THR A 196 10.90 1.10 -10.44
CA THR A 196 10.21 1.68 -11.60
C THR A 196 9.56 0.66 -12.55
N GLY A 197 10.06 -0.58 -12.59
CA GLY A 197 9.47 -1.67 -13.36
C GLY A 197 8.24 -2.34 -12.71
N LYS A 198 7.85 -1.95 -11.49
CA LYS A 198 6.70 -2.53 -10.79
C LYS A 198 5.42 -1.78 -11.18
N LEU A 199 4.32 -2.51 -11.33
CA LEU A 199 2.99 -1.93 -11.58
C LEU A 199 2.62 -0.93 -10.48
N LEU A 200 2.26 0.31 -10.81
CA LEU A 200 1.94 1.38 -9.83
C LEU A 200 3.06 1.61 -8.81
N TRP A 201 4.31 1.59 -9.23
CA TRP A 201 5.47 1.78 -8.34
C TRP A 201 5.44 3.11 -7.59
N GLU A 202 4.74 4.11 -8.12
CA GLU A 202 4.57 5.42 -7.49
C GLU A 202 3.73 5.36 -6.20
N LEU A 203 3.00 4.25 -5.97
CA LEU A 203 2.25 3.98 -4.74
C LEU A 203 3.03 3.18 -3.69
N ILE A 204 4.26 2.75 -4.01
CA ILE A 204 5.11 2.01 -3.06
C ILE A 204 5.50 2.92 -1.91
N GLU A 205 5.44 2.40 -0.69
CA GLU A 205 5.82 3.15 0.49
C GLU A 205 7.33 3.48 0.52
N PRO A 206 7.73 4.61 1.13
CA PRO A 206 9.14 4.98 1.26
C PRO A 206 9.98 3.85 1.86
N CYS A 207 11.22 3.69 1.39
CA CYS A 207 12.12 2.61 1.84
C CYS A 207 12.28 2.59 3.36
N SER A 208 12.44 3.76 4.00
CA SER A 208 12.53 3.89 5.46
C SER A 208 11.30 3.35 6.21
N LYS A 209 10.09 3.57 5.66
CA LYS A 209 8.85 3.04 6.23
C LYS A 209 8.81 1.52 6.11
N ARG A 210 9.12 0.97 4.94
CA ARG A 210 9.17 -0.48 4.71
C ARG A 210 10.20 -1.18 5.60
N ILE A 211 11.37 -0.57 5.81
CA ILE A 211 12.39 -1.04 6.77
C ILE A 211 11.82 -1.11 8.18
N THR A 212 11.12 -0.05 8.62
CA THR A 212 10.50 0.01 9.95
C THR A 212 9.42 -1.06 10.10
N ASP A 213 8.52 -1.17 9.12
CA ASP A 213 7.40 -2.12 9.17
C ASP A 213 7.89 -3.58 9.17
N VAL A 214 8.94 -3.92 8.39
CA VAL A 214 9.57 -5.25 8.42
C VAL A 214 10.27 -5.50 9.75
N LYS A 215 10.97 -4.51 10.30
CA LYS A 215 11.64 -4.61 11.59
C LYS A 215 10.65 -4.88 12.71
N ASP A 216 9.60 -4.08 12.77
CA ASP A 216 8.54 -4.18 13.76
C ASP A 216 7.84 -5.53 13.70
N PHE A 217 7.61 -6.07 12.50
CA PHE A 217 7.06 -7.42 12.34
C PHE A 217 8.01 -8.49 12.86
N LEU A 218 9.27 -8.46 12.45
CA LEU A 218 10.26 -9.47 12.81
C LEU A 218 10.56 -9.49 14.32
N GLU A 219 10.70 -8.33 14.95
CA GLU A 219 10.90 -8.21 16.41
C GLU A 219 9.74 -8.80 17.21
N ASP A 220 8.51 -8.67 16.72
CA ASP A 220 7.33 -9.30 17.34
C ASP A 220 7.31 -10.81 17.09
N VAL A 221 7.68 -11.27 15.89
CA VAL A 221 7.66 -12.70 15.54
C VAL A 221 8.72 -13.49 16.31
N ASP A 222 9.94 -12.98 16.44
CA ASP A 222 10.98 -13.59 17.27
C ASP A 222 11.99 -12.60 17.83
N SER A 223 11.82 -12.21 19.10
CA SER A 223 12.72 -11.26 19.76
C SER A 223 14.11 -11.81 20.10
N SER A 224 14.39 -13.11 19.88
CA SER A 224 15.68 -13.73 20.21
C SER A 224 16.75 -13.55 19.13
N LEU A 225 16.37 -13.12 17.93
CA LEU A 225 17.27 -12.94 16.80
C LEU A 225 17.80 -11.51 16.69
N THR A 226 18.94 -11.38 16.03
CA THR A 226 19.44 -10.08 15.56
C THR A 226 18.94 -9.81 14.14
N TYR A 227 18.32 -8.65 13.93
CA TYR A 227 17.79 -8.25 12.62
C TYR A 227 18.62 -7.14 11.99
N ASP A 228 19.00 -7.34 10.73
CA ASP A 228 19.75 -6.37 9.93
C ASP A 228 18.98 -6.08 8.63
N ILE A 229 18.24 -4.98 8.61
CA ILE A 229 17.32 -4.66 7.52
C ILE A 229 17.91 -3.49 6.75
N VAL A 230 18.35 -3.77 5.53
CA VAL A 230 19.20 -2.86 4.75
C VAL A 230 18.54 -2.50 3.42
N PRO A 231 18.65 -1.23 2.97
CA PRO A 231 18.24 -0.88 1.62
C PRO A 231 19.19 -1.53 0.60
N ILE A 232 18.64 -2.05 -0.50
CA ILE A 232 19.41 -2.60 -1.61
C ILE A 232 19.15 -1.82 -2.90
N ASN A 233 20.23 -1.51 -3.61
CA ASN A 233 20.23 -0.77 -4.87
C ASN A 233 20.59 -1.64 -6.08
N ASP A 234 20.85 -2.94 -5.85
CA ASP A 234 21.10 -3.93 -6.89
C ASP A 234 20.39 -5.26 -6.57
N MET A 235 20.26 -6.13 -7.58
CA MET A 235 19.49 -7.38 -7.48
C MET A 235 20.06 -8.40 -6.50
N TYR A 236 21.33 -8.28 -6.11
CA TYR A 236 22.01 -9.26 -5.26
C TYR A 236 22.29 -8.71 -3.85
N GLY A 237 22.44 -7.39 -3.72
CA GLY A 237 22.69 -6.73 -2.43
C GLY A 237 23.93 -7.30 -1.73
N PRO A 238 23.91 -7.45 -0.38
CA PRO A 238 25.08 -7.90 0.39
C PRO A 238 25.42 -9.39 0.17
N THR A 239 24.50 -10.17 -0.41
CA THR A 239 24.65 -11.64 -0.54
C THR A 239 25.81 -12.06 -1.44
N LYS A 240 26.24 -11.20 -2.36
CA LYS A 240 27.36 -11.48 -3.27
C LYS A 240 28.73 -11.24 -2.64
N ASP A 241 28.79 -10.57 -1.49
CA ASP A 241 30.03 -10.06 -0.89
C ASP A 241 30.28 -10.61 0.52
N ASP A 242 29.22 -10.83 1.32
CA ASP A 242 29.36 -11.27 2.70
C ASP A 242 29.59 -12.80 2.80
N PRO A 243 30.75 -13.25 3.33
CA PRO A 243 31.07 -14.66 3.46
C PRO A 243 30.32 -15.35 4.61
N THR A 244 29.74 -14.59 5.54
CA THR A 244 29.13 -15.11 6.77
C THR A 244 27.74 -15.71 6.54
N PHE A 245 27.07 -15.37 5.43
CA PHE A 245 25.78 -15.95 5.08
C PHE A 245 25.89 -17.44 4.75
N GLU A 246 24.94 -18.22 5.26
CA GLU A 246 24.89 -19.66 5.08
C GLU A 246 23.68 -20.09 4.23
N MET A 247 22.59 -19.34 4.29
CA MET A 247 21.31 -19.67 3.65
C MET A 247 20.65 -18.44 3.04
N LEU A 248 20.13 -18.58 1.82
CA LEU A 248 19.33 -17.59 1.12
C LEU A 248 17.90 -18.11 0.94
N VAL A 249 16.93 -17.36 1.47
CA VAL A 249 15.52 -17.65 1.32
C VAL A 249 14.99 -16.88 0.11
N VAL A 250 14.35 -17.59 -0.82
CA VAL A 250 13.78 -17.05 -2.06
C VAL A 250 12.33 -17.48 -2.21
N SER A 251 11.55 -16.70 -2.95
CA SER A 251 10.23 -17.15 -3.41
C SER A 251 10.38 -18.05 -4.64
N GLU A 252 9.35 -18.82 -4.98
CA GLU A 252 9.29 -19.62 -6.22
C GLU A 252 9.67 -18.79 -7.46
N GLU A 253 9.24 -17.53 -7.54
CA GLU A 253 9.54 -16.62 -8.64
C GLU A 253 11.01 -16.19 -8.70
N THR A 254 11.67 -16.09 -7.55
CA THR A 254 13.02 -15.53 -7.43
C THR A 254 14.11 -16.59 -7.28
N LYS A 255 13.76 -17.89 -7.38
CA LYS A 255 14.69 -19.02 -7.34
C LYS A 255 15.87 -18.87 -8.29
N ARG A 256 15.60 -18.51 -9.55
CA ARG A 256 16.65 -18.26 -10.56
C ARG A 256 17.63 -17.17 -10.14
N GLY A 257 17.14 -16.15 -9.41
CA GLY A 257 17.98 -15.11 -8.82
C GLY A 257 18.91 -15.66 -7.75
N GLY A 258 18.41 -16.54 -6.87
CA GLY A 258 19.23 -17.24 -5.88
C GLY A 258 20.31 -18.13 -6.49
N ASP A 259 19.98 -18.84 -7.57
CA ASP A 259 20.98 -19.63 -8.31
C ASP A 259 22.09 -18.73 -8.88
N LYS A 260 21.71 -17.55 -9.41
CA LYS A 260 22.67 -16.57 -9.93
C LYS A 260 23.56 -15.97 -8.83
N VAL A 261 23.02 -15.73 -7.63
CA VAL A 261 23.81 -15.33 -6.45
C VAL A 261 24.90 -16.38 -6.18
N ASN A 262 24.54 -17.67 -6.20
CA ASN A 262 25.50 -18.74 -5.98
C ASN A 262 26.58 -18.82 -7.08
N SER A 263 26.25 -18.55 -8.34
CA SER A 263 27.27 -18.42 -9.40
C SER A 263 28.24 -17.28 -9.12
N LEU A 264 27.74 -16.10 -8.76
CA LEU A 264 28.57 -14.92 -8.44
C LEU A 264 29.44 -15.13 -7.20
N ARG A 265 28.93 -15.84 -6.20
CA ARG A 265 29.68 -16.21 -5.00
C ARG A 265 30.85 -17.12 -5.34
N LEU A 266 30.65 -18.13 -6.19
CA LEU A 266 31.74 -18.99 -6.67
C LEU A 266 32.81 -18.21 -7.44
N GLU A 267 32.42 -17.30 -8.33
CA GLU A 267 33.34 -16.41 -9.06
C GLU A 267 34.21 -15.57 -8.10
N LYS A 268 33.70 -15.28 -6.90
CA LYS A 268 34.37 -14.54 -5.83
C LYS A 268 35.03 -15.42 -4.76
N ASN A 269 35.15 -16.73 -4.98
CA ASN A 269 35.69 -17.71 -4.02
C ASN A 269 34.93 -17.76 -2.67
N LEU A 270 33.63 -17.50 -2.69
CA LEU A 270 32.73 -17.63 -1.53
C LEU A 270 31.96 -18.96 -1.56
N ASN A 271 31.60 -19.46 -0.37
CA ASN A 271 30.77 -20.67 -0.24
C ASN A 271 29.37 -20.44 -0.82
N LYS A 272 28.80 -21.49 -1.42
CA LYS A 272 27.40 -21.47 -1.85
C LYS A 272 26.46 -21.34 -0.64
N LEU A 273 25.42 -20.55 -0.82
CA LEU A 273 24.28 -20.47 0.09
C LEU A 273 23.34 -21.64 -0.15
N VAL A 274 22.82 -22.20 0.93
CA VAL A 274 21.67 -23.11 0.85
C VAL A 274 20.47 -22.30 0.40
N ILE A 275 19.84 -22.69 -0.72
CA ILE A 275 18.64 -22.03 -1.23
C ILE A 275 17.41 -22.73 -0.64
N HIS A 276 16.56 -21.95 0.03
CA HIS A 276 15.23 -22.40 0.46
C HIS A 276 14.15 -21.64 -0.30
N GLU A 277 13.22 -22.40 -0.87
CA GLU A 277 12.16 -21.89 -1.72
C GLU A 277 10.84 -21.86 -0.96
N VAL A 278 10.25 -20.67 -0.84
CA VAL A 278 8.95 -20.45 -0.20
C VAL A 278 7.86 -20.37 -1.26
N LYS A 279 6.80 -21.15 -1.06
CA LYS A 279 5.67 -21.23 -1.98
C LYS A 279 4.81 -19.97 -1.96
N LEU A 280 4.30 -19.58 -3.12
CA LEU A 280 3.40 -18.43 -3.23
C LEU A 280 1.97 -18.82 -2.86
N LEU A 281 1.30 -17.97 -2.09
CA LEU A 281 -0.11 -18.15 -1.78
C LEU A 281 -1.00 -17.57 -2.87
N VAL A 282 -1.99 -18.34 -3.28
CA VAL A 282 -3.08 -17.90 -4.14
C VAL A 282 -3.97 -16.90 -3.39
N ASP A 283 -4.32 -15.80 -4.05
CA ASP A 283 -5.33 -14.86 -3.60
C ASP A 283 -6.68 -15.29 -4.17
N GLU A 284 -7.53 -15.92 -3.37
CA GLU A 284 -8.84 -16.42 -3.82
C GLU A 284 -9.80 -15.27 -4.19
N ASN A 285 -9.51 -14.04 -3.80
CA ASN A 285 -10.32 -12.84 -4.05
C ASN A 285 -9.69 -11.91 -5.11
N HIS A 286 -8.75 -12.40 -5.92
CA HIS A 286 -8.11 -11.57 -6.94
C HIS A 286 -9.12 -11.09 -8.00
N GLY A 287 -8.99 -9.82 -8.38
CA GLY A 287 -9.71 -9.24 -9.51
C GLY A 287 -9.16 -9.69 -10.86
N GLU A 288 -9.89 -9.38 -11.93
CA GLU A 288 -9.55 -9.74 -13.32
C GLU A 288 -8.14 -9.29 -13.77
N TYR A 289 -7.72 -8.11 -13.32
CA TYR A 289 -6.42 -7.50 -13.64
C TYR A 289 -5.36 -7.72 -12.57
N GLU A 290 -5.70 -8.41 -11.48
CA GLU A 290 -4.81 -8.69 -10.37
C GLU A 290 -4.04 -10.00 -10.60
N GLU A 291 -2.88 -10.13 -9.97
CA GLU A 291 -2.12 -11.37 -9.96
C GLU A 291 -2.90 -12.45 -9.19
N SER A 292 -2.80 -13.71 -9.61
CA SER A 292 -3.49 -14.84 -8.93
C SER A 292 -2.96 -15.10 -7.52
N LYS A 293 -1.79 -14.57 -7.18
CA LYS A 293 -1.15 -14.70 -5.86
C LYS A 293 -1.38 -13.46 -5.01
N ILE A 294 -1.21 -13.60 -3.69
CA ILE A 294 -1.18 -12.44 -2.79
C ILE A 294 0.09 -11.63 -3.05
N SER A 295 -0.06 -10.38 -3.51
CA SER A 295 1.07 -9.51 -3.82
C SER A 295 0.84 -8.03 -3.51
N SER A 296 1.93 -7.28 -3.34
CA SER A 296 1.89 -5.82 -3.21
C SER A 296 1.35 -5.11 -4.46
N SER A 297 1.44 -5.74 -5.65
CA SER A 297 0.80 -5.21 -6.86
C SER A 297 -0.71 -5.14 -6.69
N ASN A 298 -1.33 -6.25 -6.25
CA ASN A 298 -2.77 -6.31 -5.99
C ASN A 298 -3.19 -5.30 -4.92
N GLN A 299 -2.43 -5.19 -3.83
CA GLN A 299 -2.74 -4.20 -2.79
C GLN A 299 -2.75 -2.77 -3.33
N ARG A 300 -1.77 -2.39 -4.14
CA ARG A 300 -1.71 -1.06 -4.76
C ARG A 300 -2.87 -0.83 -5.73
N MET A 301 -3.28 -1.85 -6.49
CA MET A 301 -4.49 -1.78 -7.32
C MET A 301 -5.75 -1.56 -6.48
N ARG A 302 -5.87 -2.23 -5.33
CA ARG A 302 -6.99 -2.10 -4.39
C ARG A 302 -7.03 -0.78 -3.63
N LEU A 303 -6.00 0.06 -3.74
CA LEU A 303 -5.99 1.45 -3.25
C LEU A 303 -6.65 2.41 -4.24
N LEU A 304 -6.74 2.04 -5.51
CA LEU A 304 -7.33 2.89 -6.53
C LEU A 304 -8.82 3.09 -6.26
N GLY A 305 -9.27 4.34 -6.31
CA GLY A 305 -10.63 4.71 -5.96
C GLY A 305 -10.93 4.72 -4.46
N LYS A 306 -9.95 4.48 -3.58
CA LYS A 306 -10.12 4.68 -2.13
C LYS A 306 -9.56 6.01 -1.70
N ARG A 307 -10.10 6.55 -0.60
CA ARG A 307 -9.55 7.75 0.04
C ARG A 307 -8.31 7.40 0.87
N LEU A 308 -7.17 7.93 0.46
CA LEU A 308 -5.85 7.74 1.09
C LEU A 308 -5.49 8.85 2.08
N GLY A 309 -5.99 10.07 1.87
CA GLY A 309 -5.71 11.25 2.69
C GLY A 309 -6.99 11.89 3.24
N LYS A 310 -6.91 12.51 4.42
CA LYS A 310 -8.05 13.23 5.00
C LYS A 310 -8.41 14.48 4.17
N PRO A 311 -9.71 14.80 4.01
CA PRO A 311 -10.12 16.05 3.36
C PRO A 311 -9.64 17.30 4.11
N ILE A 312 -9.43 18.38 3.38
CA ILE A 312 -9.01 19.69 3.89
C ILE A 312 -10.24 20.58 4.07
N ASN A 313 -10.89 20.47 5.22
CA ASN A 313 -12.12 21.23 5.53
C ASN A 313 -11.90 22.52 6.34
N LYS A 314 -10.64 22.92 6.58
CA LYS A 314 -10.35 24.06 7.44
C LYS A 314 -10.98 25.34 6.85
N ASP A 315 -11.95 25.90 7.59
CA ASP A 315 -12.68 27.14 7.30
C ASP A 315 -13.57 27.13 6.03
N LYS A 316 -13.92 25.95 5.49
CA LYS A 316 -14.79 25.82 4.30
C LYS A 316 -16.18 25.28 4.62
N PRO A 317 -17.25 25.77 3.96
CA PRO A 317 -18.56 25.15 4.07
C PRO A 317 -18.54 23.76 3.41
N LEU A 318 -19.23 22.78 3.99
CA LEU A 318 -19.32 21.42 3.42
C LEU A 318 -20.02 21.38 2.05
N LYS A 319 -20.78 22.41 1.68
CA LYS A 319 -21.51 22.51 0.42
C LYS A 319 -21.31 23.90 -0.23
N PRO A 320 -21.02 23.96 -1.54
CA PRO A 320 -20.71 22.82 -2.41
C PRO A 320 -19.38 22.15 -2.04
N TYR A 321 -19.32 20.83 -2.13
CA TYR A 321 -18.09 20.07 -1.90
C TYR A 321 -17.23 20.07 -3.15
N ILE A 322 -16.16 20.86 -3.13
CA ILE A 322 -15.22 21.05 -4.25
C ILE A 322 -14.15 19.95 -4.26
N ILE A 323 -14.01 19.27 -5.39
CA ILE A 323 -12.96 18.28 -5.66
C ILE A 323 -12.05 18.79 -6.78
N GLY A 324 -10.76 18.91 -6.50
CA GLY A 324 -9.77 19.23 -7.52
C GLY A 324 -9.40 18.00 -8.33
N LEU A 325 -9.54 18.03 -9.64
CA LEU A 325 -9.10 16.94 -10.52
C LEU A 325 -7.75 17.29 -11.16
N ILE A 326 -6.73 16.50 -10.83
CA ILE A 326 -5.39 16.59 -11.42
C ILE A 326 -5.05 15.34 -12.23
N GLY A 327 -4.02 15.43 -13.04
CA GLY A 327 -3.61 14.33 -13.90
C GLY A 327 -2.64 14.78 -14.98
N GLY A 328 -1.70 13.91 -15.35
CA GLY A 328 -0.83 14.12 -16.51
C GLY A 328 -1.59 14.17 -17.85
N ILE A 329 -0.89 14.53 -18.91
CA ILE A 329 -1.42 14.45 -20.27
C ILE A 329 -1.79 13.01 -20.60
N ALA A 330 -2.92 12.85 -21.28
CA ALA A 330 -3.49 11.56 -21.66
C ALA A 330 -3.84 10.60 -20.49
N SER A 331 -3.82 11.07 -19.23
CA SER A 331 -4.16 10.25 -18.06
C SER A 331 -5.65 9.94 -17.88
N GLY A 332 -6.50 10.42 -18.78
CA GLY A 332 -7.93 10.07 -18.80
C GLY A 332 -8.84 10.94 -17.93
N LYS A 333 -8.40 12.12 -17.48
CA LYS A 333 -9.22 13.08 -16.70
C LYS A 333 -10.62 13.30 -17.27
N SER A 334 -10.74 13.59 -18.57
CA SER A 334 -12.05 13.81 -19.21
C SER A 334 -12.97 12.58 -19.12
N SER A 335 -12.42 11.37 -19.25
CA SER A 335 -13.16 10.11 -19.08
C SER A 335 -13.64 9.92 -17.63
N VAL A 336 -12.90 10.43 -16.64
CA VAL A 336 -13.33 10.43 -15.23
C VAL A 336 -14.42 11.48 -14.99
N ILE A 337 -14.28 12.69 -15.54
CA ILE A 337 -15.32 13.74 -15.49
C ILE A 337 -16.65 13.24 -16.05
N GLU A 338 -16.64 12.62 -17.24
CA GLU A 338 -17.84 12.04 -17.86
C GLU A 338 -18.53 11.00 -16.96
N LYS A 339 -17.76 10.27 -16.14
CA LYS A 339 -18.30 9.26 -15.21
C LYS A 339 -18.94 9.90 -13.99
N VAL A 340 -18.27 10.87 -13.35
CA VAL A 340 -18.81 11.53 -12.16
C VAL A 340 -20.00 12.44 -12.48
N GLN A 341 -20.07 13.00 -13.70
CA GLN A 341 -21.25 13.75 -14.15
C GLN A 341 -22.52 12.89 -14.17
N LYS A 342 -22.41 11.58 -14.43
CA LYS A 342 -23.56 10.65 -14.34
C LYS A 342 -24.11 10.53 -12.91
N TYR A 343 -23.33 10.92 -11.89
CA TYR A 343 -23.75 10.96 -10.50
C TYR A 343 -24.20 12.36 -10.04
N ASN A 344 -24.56 13.24 -10.98
CA ASN A 344 -24.98 14.61 -10.70
C ASN A 344 -23.86 15.46 -10.03
N ALA A 345 -22.62 15.25 -10.45
CA ALA A 345 -21.51 16.13 -10.09
C ALA A 345 -21.42 17.32 -11.05
N GLY A 346 -21.28 18.53 -10.51
CA GLY A 346 -20.98 19.72 -11.29
C GLY A 346 -19.54 19.69 -11.80
N PHE A 347 -19.23 20.43 -12.86
CA PHE A 347 -17.90 20.45 -13.46
C PHE A 347 -17.49 21.85 -13.90
N VAL A 348 -16.32 22.28 -13.46
CA VAL A 348 -15.68 23.54 -13.84
C VAL A 348 -14.32 23.23 -14.46
N ASN A 349 -14.18 23.57 -15.74
CA ASN A 349 -12.92 23.46 -16.47
C ASN A 349 -12.18 24.81 -16.46
N CYS A 350 -11.13 24.92 -15.65
CA CYS A 350 -10.35 26.14 -15.52
C CYS A 350 -9.51 26.45 -16.76
N ASP A 351 -9.11 25.44 -17.55
CA ASP A 351 -8.37 25.67 -18.80
C ASP A 351 -9.29 26.32 -19.85
N LYS A 352 -10.57 25.94 -19.89
CA LYS A 352 -11.59 26.61 -20.72
C LYS A 352 -11.86 28.04 -20.23
N ILE A 353 -11.94 28.25 -18.91
CA ILE A 353 -12.07 29.61 -18.34
C ILE A 353 -10.88 30.48 -18.75
N ALA A 354 -9.66 29.95 -18.66
CA ALA A 354 -8.47 30.66 -19.09
C ALA A 354 -8.55 31.06 -20.58
N HIS A 355 -9.10 30.18 -21.42
CA HIS A 355 -9.35 30.49 -22.83
C HIS A 355 -10.34 31.63 -23.03
N ASP A 356 -11.45 31.64 -22.28
CA ASP A 356 -12.49 32.66 -22.37
C ASP A 356 -12.00 34.04 -21.87
N LEU A 357 -11.09 34.05 -20.89
CA LEU A 357 -10.49 35.28 -20.36
C LEU A 357 -9.57 35.99 -21.36
N TYR A 358 -9.07 35.30 -22.39
CA TYR A 358 -8.31 35.92 -23.47
C TYR A 358 -9.19 36.64 -24.51
N LEU A 359 -10.52 36.56 -24.41
CA LEU A 359 -11.40 37.19 -25.41
C LEU A 359 -11.41 38.72 -25.27
N PRO A 360 -11.53 39.46 -26.40
CA PRO A 360 -11.66 40.91 -26.37
C PRO A 360 -12.77 41.38 -25.42
N GLY A 361 -12.50 42.47 -24.70
CA GLY A 361 -13.43 43.04 -23.72
C GLY A 361 -13.34 42.45 -22.31
N LYS A 362 -12.50 41.44 -22.08
CA LYS A 362 -12.18 40.93 -20.74
C LYS A 362 -11.03 41.70 -20.10
N GLU A 363 -11.01 41.75 -18.77
CA GLU A 363 -9.95 42.43 -17.99
C GLU A 363 -8.57 41.80 -18.26
N CYS A 364 -8.51 40.47 -18.33
CA CYS A 364 -7.28 39.73 -18.61
C CYS A 364 -6.71 40.07 -20.00
N TYR A 365 -7.56 40.17 -21.02
CA TYR A 365 -7.17 40.58 -22.37
C TYR A 365 -6.45 41.94 -22.36
N GLN A 366 -7.00 42.95 -21.64
CA GLN A 366 -6.37 44.26 -21.57
C GLN A 366 -5.07 44.27 -20.75
N ALA A 367 -5.04 43.52 -19.65
CA ALA A 367 -3.85 43.44 -18.82
C ALA A 367 -2.69 42.76 -19.58
N ILE A 368 -2.98 41.77 -20.44
CA ILE A 368 -1.98 41.13 -21.32
C ILE A 368 -1.45 42.12 -22.35
N ILE A 369 -2.30 42.89 -23.03
CA ILE A 369 -1.85 43.88 -24.03
C ILE A 369 -1.00 44.96 -23.38
N THR A 370 -1.41 45.43 -22.20
CA THR A 370 -0.68 46.46 -21.46
C THR A 370 0.74 46.00 -21.12
N HIS A 371 0.92 44.72 -20.79
CA HIS A 371 2.20 44.16 -20.39
C HIS A 371 3.07 43.68 -21.56
N PHE A 372 2.47 42.96 -22.52
CA PHE A 372 3.19 42.31 -23.63
C PHE A 372 3.14 43.10 -24.95
N GLY A 373 2.42 44.21 -24.98
CA GLY A 373 2.22 45.05 -26.16
C GLY A 373 1.23 44.45 -27.16
N THR A 374 0.93 45.20 -28.22
CA THR A 374 -0.01 44.76 -29.28
C THR A 374 0.56 43.69 -30.21
N GLY A 375 1.87 43.40 -30.12
CA GLY A 375 2.53 42.37 -30.92
C GLY A 375 2.08 40.93 -30.62
N VAL A 376 1.30 40.73 -29.54
CA VAL A 376 0.67 39.43 -29.22
C VAL A 376 -0.74 39.29 -29.79
N LEU A 377 -1.21 40.24 -30.59
CA LEU A 377 -2.49 40.16 -31.27
C LEU A 377 -2.34 39.58 -32.69
N ASP A 378 -3.37 38.87 -33.15
CA ASP A 378 -3.50 38.51 -34.56
C ASP A 378 -4.20 39.63 -35.37
N ALA A 379 -4.40 39.39 -36.66
CA ALA A 379 -5.00 40.37 -37.57
C ALA A 379 -6.46 40.71 -37.23
N ASP A 380 -7.16 39.80 -36.54
CA ASP A 380 -8.56 39.96 -36.14
C ASP A 380 -8.69 40.60 -34.75
N GLY A 381 -7.56 40.95 -34.10
CA GLY A 381 -7.54 41.57 -32.78
C GLY A 381 -7.73 40.59 -31.63
N PHE A 382 -7.53 39.29 -31.85
CA PHE A 382 -7.51 38.29 -30.78
C PHE A 382 -6.09 38.03 -30.31
N ILE A 383 -5.93 37.49 -29.09
CA ILE A 383 -4.61 37.09 -28.60
C ILE A 383 -4.08 35.91 -29.43
N ASN A 384 -3.00 36.18 -30.16
CA ASN A 384 -2.21 35.18 -30.85
C ASN A 384 -1.41 34.36 -29.83
N ARG A 385 -2.00 33.24 -29.40
CA ARG A 385 -1.41 32.35 -28.40
C ARG A 385 -0.04 31.84 -28.81
N LYS A 386 0.23 31.66 -30.10
CA LYS A 386 1.54 31.20 -30.59
C LYS A 386 2.60 32.28 -30.39
N ALA A 387 2.27 33.54 -30.71
CA ALA A 387 3.14 34.68 -30.46
C ALA A 387 3.39 34.88 -28.95
N LEU A 388 2.34 34.85 -28.14
CA LEU A 388 2.46 34.98 -26.68
C LEU A 388 3.28 33.83 -26.08
N SER A 389 3.01 32.58 -26.50
CA SER A 389 3.75 31.38 -26.09
C SER A 389 5.25 31.52 -26.39
N ASN A 390 5.62 32.02 -27.58
CA ASN A 390 7.02 32.24 -27.93
C ASN A 390 7.73 33.24 -27.02
N ILE A 391 7.02 34.24 -26.49
CA ILE A 391 7.59 35.19 -25.53
C ILE A 391 7.78 34.51 -24.17
N VAL A 392 6.71 33.88 -23.64
CA VAL A 392 6.73 33.36 -22.26
C VAL A 392 7.51 32.05 -22.10
N PHE A 393 7.58 31.19 -23.11
CA PHE A 393 8.36 29.95 -23.01
C PHE A 393 9.87 30.18 -23.13
N ASN A 394 10.29 31.29 -23.71
CA ASN A 394 11.71 31.67 -23.80
C ASN A 394 12.19 32.49 -22.60
N ASP A 395 11.28 32.98 -21.75
CA ASP A 395 11.59 33.80 -20.58
C ASP A 395 10.73 33.40 -19.36
N LYS A 396 11.39 32.75 -18.39
CA LYS A 396 10.75 32.29 -17.14
C LYS A 396 10.16 33.44 -16.32
N GLU A 397 10.75 34.63 -16.36
CA GLU A 397 10.23 35.80 -15.66
C GLU A 397 8.92 36.28 -16.30
N GLN A 398 8.85 36.28 -17.64
CA GLN A 398 7.64 36.64 -18.38
C GLN A 398 6.52 35.61 -18.17
N LEU A 399 6.85 34.31 -18.14
CA LEU A 399 5.87 33.28 -17.79
C LEU A 399 5.28 33.49 -16.40
N ASN A 400 6.14 33.83 -15.42
CA ASN A 400 5.68 34.12 -14.06
C ASN A 400 4.80 35.37 -14.01
N LYS A 401 5.14 36.42 -14.76
CA LYS A 401 4.30 37.63 -14.87
C LYS A 401 2.93 37.33 -15.47
N LEU A 402 2.87 36.55 -16.56
CA LEU A 402 1.61 36.12 -17.16
C LEU A 402 0.77 35.31 -16.15
N ASN A 403 1.38 34.35 -15.47
CA ASN A 403 0.70 33.51 -14.49
C ASN A 403 0.15 34.32 -13.30
N LYS A 404 0.93 35.28 -12.76
CA LYS A 404 0.48 36.15 -11.65
C LYS A 404 -0.72 37.01 -12.03
N LEU A 405 -0.83 37.40 -13.29
CA LEU A 405 -1.95 38.16 -13.82
C LEU A 405 -3.17 37.27 -14.06
N MET A 406 -2.94 36.09 -14.64
CA MET A 406 -4.04 35.21 -15.06
C MET A 406 -4.65 34.39 -13.93
N TRP A 407 -3.84 33.81 -13.05
CA TRP A 407 -4.32 32.84 -12.09
C TRP A 407 -5.38 33.40 -11.12
N PRO A 408 -5.24 34.62 -10.56
CA PRO A 408 -6.29 35.20 -9.71
C PRO A 408 -7.62 35.36 -10.46
N LEU A 409 -7.59 35.83 -11.72
CA LEU A 409 -8.78 36.04 -12.53
C LEU A 409 -9.46 34.72 -12.91
N ILE A 410 -8.68 33.68 -13.24
CA ILE A 410 -9.23 32.34 -13.51
C ILE A 410 -9.90 31.78 -12.26
N LEU A 411 -9.26 31.92 -11.11
CA LEU A 411 -9.80 31.40 -9.86
C LEU A 411 -11.09 32.12 -9.45
N GLU A 412 -11.14 33.44 -9.61
CA GLU A 412 -12.35 34.21 -9.33
C GLU A 412 -13.53 33.77 -10.22
N GLU A 413 -13.28 33.62 -11.52
CA GLU A 413 -14.29 33.15 -12.47
C GLU A 413 -14.70 31.69 -12.21
N ALA A 414 -13.75 30.84 -11.79
CA ALA A 414 -14.04 29.47 -11.37
C ALA A 414 -14.96 29.47 -10.12
N LYS A 415 -14.68 30.31 -9.12
CA LYS A 415 -15.52 30.45 -7.93
C LYS A 415 -16.95 30.91 -8.26
N LYS A 416 -17.09 31.85 -9.22
CA LYS A 416 -18.41 32.27 -9.73
C LYS A 416 -19.17 31.10 -10.35
N LYS A 417 -18.54 30.35 -11.25
CA LYS A 417 -19.15 29.16 -11.88
C LYS A 417 -19.47 28.05 -10.89
N ILE A 418 -18.62 27.83 -9.88
CA ILE A 418 -18.89 26.88 -8.78
C ILE A 418 -20.16 27.32 -8.03
N HIS A 419 -20.31 28.61 -7.74
CA HIS A 419 -21.49 29.14 -7.06
C HIS A 419 -22.76 29.01 -7.91
N GLU A 420 -22.69 29.30 -9.20
CA GLU A 420 -23.79 29.11 -10.16
C GLU A 420 -24.26 27.66 -10.19
N LEU A 421 -23.34 26.70 -10.36
CA LEU A 421 -23.65 25.27 -10.34
C LEU A 421 -24.26 24.85 -8.99
N TYR A 422 -23.79 25.42 -7.88
CA TYR A 422 -24.38 25.12 -6.58
C TYR A 422 -25.84 25.58 -6.49
N ILE A 423 -26.17 26.76 -7.00
CA ILE A 423 -27.55 27.27 -7.09
C ILE A 423 -28.41 26.36 -7.98
N GLU A 424 -27.84 25.81 -9.05
CA GLU A 424 -28.50 24.82 -9.93
C GLU A 424 -28.70 23.43 -9.29
N GLY A 425 -28.18 23.20 -8.08
CA GLY A 425 -28.40 21.99 -7.28
C GLY A 425 -27.23 21.01 -7.26
N TYR A 426 -26.08 21.37 -7.83
CA TYR A 426 -24.87 20.53 -7.77
C TYR A 426 -24.18 20.65 -6.41
N ASN A 427 -24.34 19.64 -5.56
CA ASN A 427 -23.74 19.61 -4.20
C ASN A 427 -22.26 19.22 -4.19
N ILE A 428 -21.79 18.52 -5.22
CA ILE A 428 -20.39 18.10 -5.38
C ILE A 428 -19.93 18.64 -6.73
N ILE A 429 -18.82 19.37 -6.76
CA ILE A 429 -18.34 20.06 -7.96
C ILE A 429 -16.87 19.71 -8.19
N PHE A 430 -16.55 19.25 -9.39
CA PHE A 430 -15.19 18.99 -9.83
C PHE A 430 -14.58 20.23 -10.47
N MET A 431 -13.40 20.63 -10.01
CA MET A 431 -12.59 21.71 -10.59
C MET A 431 -11.35 21.09 -11.23
N GLU A 432 -11.26 21.13 -12.56
CA GLU A 432 -10.08 20.65 -13.31
C GLU A 432 -9.22 21.84 -13.75
N ALA A 433 -7.93 21.78 -13.45
CA ALA A 433 -6.95 22.72 -13.99
C ALA A 433 -5.59 22.03 -14.22
N ALA A 434 -4.94 22.32 -15.35
CA ALA A 434 -3.58 21.83 -15.60
C ALA A 434 -2.56 22.38 -14.58
N VAL A 435 -2.83 23.56 -14.03
CA VAL A 435 -1.97 24.30 -13.09
C VAL A 435 -2.42 24.20 -11.63
N LEU A 436 -3.36 23.30 -11.30
CA LEU A 436 -4.03 23.29 -9.99
C LEU A 436 -3.05 23.33 -8.82
N ILE A 437 -2.02 22.49 -8.86
CA ILE A 437 -0.99 22.40 -7.80
C ILE A 437 -0.02 23.58 -7.86
N GLN A 438 0.45 23.95 -9.04
CA GLN A 438 1.42 25.03 -9.24
C GLN A 438 0.85 26.40 -8.84
N ALA A 439 -0.45 26.58 -9.03
CA ALA A 439 -1.18 27.80 -8.67
C ALA A 439 -1.69 27.78 -7.21
N ASN A 440 -1.40 26.74 -6.44
CA ASN A 440 -1.87 26.54 -5.06
C ASN A 440 -3.40 26.49 -4.92
N TRP A 441 -4.12 26.10 -5.97
CA TRP A 441 -5.59 26.01 -5.98
C TRP A 441 -6.12 24.76 -5.28
N GLN A 442 -5.26 23.80 -4.93
CA GLN A 442 -5.63 22.70 -4.04
C GLN A 442 -6.16 23.20 -2.69
N ASN A 443 -5.75 24.40 -2.25
CA ASN A 443 -6.24 25.02 -1.03
C ASN A 443 -7.71 25.45 -1.13
N GLU A 444 -8.26 25.58 -2.33
CA GLU A 444 -9.66 25.92 -2.61
C GLU A 444 -10.54 24.66 -2.70
N CYS A 445 -9.93 23.48 -2.72
CA CYS A 445 -10.61 22.19 -2.77
C CYS A 445 -10.73 21.58 -1.37
N HIS A 446 -11.69 20.67 -1.19
CA HIS A 446 -11.79 19.82 0.00
C HIS A 446 -10.97 18.54 -0.18
N GLU A 447 -10.97 18.00 -1.40
CA GLU A 447 -10.20 16.81 -1.77
C GLU A 447 -9.60 16.97 -3.17
N ILE A 448 -8.49 16.28 -3.41
CA ILE A 448 -7.83 16.18 -4.71
C ILE A 448 -7.94 14.74 -5.22
N TRP A 449 -8.42 14.60 -6.45
CA TRP A 449 -8.45 13.34 -7.18
C TRP A 449 -7.38 13.39 -8.27
N ALA A 450 -6.48 12.40 -8.30
CA ALA A 450 -5.43 12.31 -9.31
C ALA A 450 -5.73 11.19 -10.31
N CYS A 451 -5.74 11.53 -11.59
CA CYS A 451 -5.77 10.57 -12.70
C CYS A 451 -4.35 10.27 -13.17
N ILE A 452 -3.90 9.03 -13.02
CA ILE A 452 -2.56 8.58 -13.39
C ILE A 452 -2.59 7.46 -14.43
N ILE A 453 -1.49 7.34 -15.18
CA ILE A 453 -1.10 6.21 -16.00
C ILE A 453 0.43 6.15 -16.06
N PRO A 454 1.04 5.00 -16.37
CA PRO A 454 2.48 4.92 -16.62
C PRO A 454 2.91 5.89 -17.74
N PRO A 455 4.10 6.51 -17.65
CA PRO A 455 4.60 7.43 -18.67
C PRO A 455 4.63 6.83 -20.07
N GLU A 456 4.97 5.55 -20.19
CA GLU A 456 5.02 4.83 -21.47
C GLU A 456 3.64 4.75 -22.12
N GLU A 457 2.58 4.61 -21.32
CA GLU A 457 1.20 4.61 -21.80
C GLU A 457 0.75 6.03 -22.17
N ALA A 458 1.16 7.05 -21.41
CA ALA A 458 0.90 8.45 -21.75
C ALA A 458 1.52 8.81 -23.12
N ILE A 459 2.76 8.37 -23.38
CA ILE A 459 3.45 8.54 -24.67
C ILE A 459 2.63 7.90 -25.80
N LYS A 460 2.22 6.63 -25.65
CA LYS A 460 1.41 5.93 -26.67
C LYS A 460 0.11 6.67 -26.97
N ARG A 461 -0.60 7.11 -25.94
CA ARG A 461 -1.89 7.81 -26.09
C ARG A 461 -1.74 9.17 -26.75
N ILE A 462 -0.75 9.98 -26.35
CA ILE A 462 -0.56 11.31 -26.92
C ILE A 462 -0.08 11.23 -28.38
N MET A 463 0.81 10.29 -28.71
CA MET A 463 1.24 10.06 -30.10
C MET A 463 0.04 9.74 -30.99
N LYS A 464 -0.82 8.81 -30.56
CA LYS A 464 -2.02 8.42 -31.30
C LYS A 464 -3.02 9.58 -31.45
N ARG A 465 -3.25 10.37 -30.39
CA ARG A 465 -4.24 11.44 -30.37
C ARG A 465 -3.79 12.69 -31.13
N ASN A 466 -2.51 13.04 -31.05
CA ASN A 466 -1.98 14.32 -31.54
C ASN A 466 -1.07 14.19 -32.75
N VAL A 467 -0.82 12.96 -33.25
CA VAL A 467 0.07 12.68 -34.40
C VAL A 467 1.46 13.29 -34.19
N LEU A 468 2.09 12.95 -33.06
CA LEU A 468 3.40 13.44 -32.65
C LEU A 468 4.47 12.36 -32.77
N SER A 469 5.73 12.78 -32.93
CA SER A 469 6.87 11.89 -32.72
C SER A 469 7.00 11.48 -31.24
N GLU A 470 7.69 10.37 -30.99
CA GLU A 470 7.95 9.89 -29.63
C GLU A 470 8.76 10.91 -28.81
N ASP A 471 9.74 11.57 -29.41
CA ASP A 471 10.56 12.58 -28.75
C ASP A 471 9.76 13.83 -28.36
N GLU A 472 8.84 14.28 -29.21
CA GLU A 472 7.93 15.38 -28.87
C GLU A 472 6.96 14.98 -27.77
N ALA A 473 6.46 13.74 -27.78
CA ALA A 473 5.59 13.21 -26.74
C ALA A 473 6.30 13.16 -25.38
N LYS A 474 7.53 12.63 -25.34
CA LYS A 474 8.38 12.59 -24.13
C LYS A 474 8.61 13.97 -23.56
N LYS A 475 9.07 14.92 -24.39
CA LYS A 475 9.30 16.32 -23.96
C LYS A 475 8.05 16.95 -23.34
N ARG A 476 6.87 16.68 -23.90
CA ARG A 476 5.61 17.21 -23.36
C ARG A 476 5.24 16.61 -22.01
N ILE A 477 5.50 15.33 -21.81
CA ILE A 477 5.23 14.64 -20.53
C ILE A 477 6.22 15.11 -19.46
N GLU A 478 7.51 15.24 -19.81
CA GLU A 478 8.57 15.70 -18.89
C GLU A 478 8.38 17.15 -18.41
N MET A 479 7.70 17.99 -19.19
CA MET A 479 7.36 19.36 -18.78
C MET A 479 6.25 19.43 -17.71
N GLN A 480 5.55 18.33 -17.46
CA GLN A 480 4.45 18.28 -16.48
C GLN A 480 4.91 17.73 -15.13
N THR A 481 4.10 17.97 -14.10
CA THR A 481 4.28 17.34 -12.80
C THR A 481 4.23 15.81 -12.96
N ASN A 482 5.23 15.11 -12.45
CA ASN A 482 5.29 13.65 -12.51
C ASN A 482 4.20 13.00 -11.63
N ASN A 483 3.99 11.69 -11.78
CA ASN A 483 2.98 10.96 -11.02
C ASN A 483 3.23 10.99 -9.50
N ILE A 484 4.47 10.90 -9.03
CA ILE A 484 4.80 10.91 -7.60
C ILE A 484 4.33 12.20 -6.93
N ASP A 485 4.65 13.34 -7.53
CA ASP A 485 4.27 14.64 -6.99
C ASP A 485 2.75 14.84 -7.03
N GLN A 486 2.06 14.34 -8.06
CA GLN A 486 0.60 14.37 -8.10
C GLN A 486 -0.03 13.48 -7.02
N ILE A 487 0.50 12.28 -6.82
CA ILE A 487 0.03 11.32 -5.81
C ILE A 487 0.20 11.88 -4.40
N ARG A 488 1.31 12.60 -4.12
CA ARG A 488 1.56 13.22 -2.82
C ARG A 488 0.47 14.21 -2.41
N GLU A 489 -0.08 14.94 -3.38
CA GLU A 489 -1.13 15.94 -3.14
C GLU A 489 -2.55 15.34 -3.21
N ALA A 490 -2.69 14.07 -3.63
CA ALA A 490 -3.98 13.44 -3.90
C ALA A 490 -4.61 12.79 -2.66
N ASN A 491 -5.91 13.00 -2.48
CA ASN A 491 -6.73 12.25 -1.53
C ASN A 491 -7.22 10.93 -2.13
N VAL A 492 -7.52 10.91 -3.43
CA VAL A 492 -8.00 9.73 -4.17
C VAL A 492 -7.20 9.59 -5.46
N ILE A 493 -6.89 8.36 -5.83
CA ILE A 493 -6.10 8.06 -7.03
C ILE A 493 -6.92 7.16 -7.94
N ILE A 494 -7.03 7.55 -9.20
CA ILE A 494 -7.69 6.80 -10.27
C ILE A 494 -6.64 6.48 -11.33
N CYS A 495 -6.50 5.21 -11.69
CA CYS A 495 -5.63 4.79 -12.78
C CYS A 495 -6.46 4.33 -13.97
N THR A 496 -6.29 5.03 -15.10
CA THR A 496 -7.04 4.75 -16.33
C THR A 496 -6.28 3.83 -17.30
N LEU A 497 -5.34 3.04 -16.79
CA LEU A 497 -4.48 2.15 -17.59
C LEU A 497 -5.28 1.02 -18.26
N TRP A 498 -6.21 0.43 -17.52
CA TRP A 498 -7.04 -0.68 -17.97
C TRP A 498 -8.29 -0.20 -18.70
N ASP A 499 -9.24 -1.12 -18.94
CA ASP A 499 -10.48 -0.81 -19.64
C ASP A 499 -11.37 0.22 -18.91
N HIS A 500 -12.43 0.62 -19.63
CA HIS A 500 -13.39 1.59 -19.13
C HIS A 500 -14.18 1.10 -17.92
N ASP A 501 -14.43 -0.20 -17.80
CA ASP A 501 -15.23 -0.79 -16.73
C ASP A 501 -14.44 -0.86 -15.42
N PHE A 502 -13.15 -1.17 -15.48
CA PHE A 502 -12.25 -1.12 -14.35
C PHE A 502 -12.06 0.31 -13.86
N THR A 503 -11.95 1.28 -14.79
CA THR A 503 -11.95 2.71 -14.42
C THR A 503 -13.29 3.11 -13.78
N GLN A 504 -14.42 2.62 -14.30
CA GLN A 504 -15.74 2.88 -13.74
C GLN A 504 -15.87 2.36 -12.30
N LYS A 505 -15.37 1.15 -12.02
CA LYS A 505 -15.35 0.57 -10.66
C LYS A 505 -14.57 1.44 -9.68
N GLN A 506 -13.40 1.95 -10.09
CA GLN A 506 -12.61 2.86 -9.24
C GLN A 506 -13.38 4.17 -8.95
N VAL A 507 -14.00 4.78 -9.96
CA VAL A 507 -14.77 6.02 -9.80
C VAL A 507 -16.02 5.80 -8.95
N GLN A 508 -16.71 4.68 -9.12
CA GLN A 508 -17.85 4.26 -8.29
C GLN A 508 -17.44 4.15 -6.82
N ASN A 509 -16.37 3.40 -6.53
CA ASN A 509 -15.87 3.22 -5.16
C ASN A 509 -15.54 4.57 -4.50
N ALA A 510 -14.84 5.44 -5.22
CA ALA A 510 -14.46 6.77 -4.73
C ALA A 510 -15.68 7.64 -4.44
N TRP A 511 -16.69 7.57 -5.31
CA TRP A 511 -17.94 8.28 -5.15
C TRP A 511 -18.75 7.78 -3.94
N ASP A 512 -18.84 6.46 -3.75
CA ASP A 512 -19.58 5.86 -2.64
C ASP A 512 -18.92 6.16 -1.28
N GLU A 513 -17.58 6.10 -1.21
CA GLU A 513 -16.82 6.54 -0.02
C GLU A 513 -17.03 8.02 0.28
N LEU A 514 -17.01 8.88 -0.75
CA LEU A 514 -17.30 10.31 -0.62
C LEU A 514 -18.70 10.54 -0.07
N LYS A 515 -19.72 9.88 -0.63
CA LYS A 515 -21.12 10.01 -0.18
C LYS A 515 -21.30 9.58 1.27
N THR A 516 -20.65 8.48 1.66
CA THR A 516 -20.66 7.97 3.05
C THR A 516 -20.01 8.97 4.01
N TYR A 517 -18.90 9.57 3.59
CA TYR A 517 -18.23 10.60 4.39
C TYR A 517 -19.10 11.86 4.57
N LEU A 518 -19.70 12.36 3.49
CA LEU A 518 -20.53 13.57 3.54
C LEU A 518 -21.80 13.35 4.37
N SER A 519 -22.38 12.15 4.36
CA SER A 519 -23.54 11.85 5.22
C SER A 519 -23.17 11.82 6.70
N GLN A 520 -22.01 11.29 7.05
CA GLN A 520 -21.50 11.30 8.43
C GLN A 520 -21.24 12.72 8.93
N GLN A 521 -20.63 13.58 8.09
CA GLN A 521 -20.35 14.98 8.45
C GLN A 521 -21.60 15.88 8.51
N SER A 522 -22.73 15.44 7.95
CA SER A 522 -24.00 16.20 8.01
C SER A 522 -24.85 15.80 9.22
N ALA A 523 -24.49 14.74 9.93
CA ALA A 523 -25.21 14.22 11.09
C ALA A 523 -24.66 14.74 12.43
N ASP A 524 -23.44 15.25 12.43
CA ASP A 524 -22.80 16.02 13.51
C ASP A 524 -23.06 17.53 13.33
#